data_AF-A0A958HRM9-F1
#
_entry.id   AF-A0A958HRM9-F1
#
_cell.length_a   1.000
_cell.length_b   1.000
_cell.length_c   1.000
_cell.angle_alpha   90.00
_cell.angle_beta   90.00
_cell.angle_gamma   90.00
#
_symmetry.space_group_name_H-M   'P 1'
#
loop_
_entity.id
_entity.type
_entity.pdbx_description
1 polymer ?
#
loop_
_entity_poly.entity_id
_entity_poly.type
_entity_poly.pdbx_seq_one_letter_code
_entity_poly.pdbx_strand_id
1 'polypeptide(L)'
;AIWVERRSLLLAILPAAAWLAFLPNAPYLVTDLMHLAADSRVPVLFDTVMLFTFALYGLALGLVSLRWMQSAVARRWGRWLGWGFVLGTLGAAGFGIYLGRYVRWNSWDLVTRPELLLQDVLVRLVNPIQHWHTWAMTALFAGLLVFTYWLLTVLARAGSSVPGDGAR
;
A
#
# COMPACT_ATOMS: atom_id res chain seq x y z
N ALA A 1 30.08 -16.67 4.74
CA ALA A 1 29.13 -15.74 5.40
C ALA A 1 28.31 -14.91 4.40
N ILE A 2 28.93 -14.29 3.38
CA ILE A 2 28.27 -13.35 2.42
C ILE A 2 27.15 -14.01 1.58
N TRP A 3 27.25 -15.31 1.28
CA TRP A 3 26.25 -16.05 0.49
C TRP A 3 24.94 -16.35 1.24
N VAL A 4 25.00 -16.51 2.57
CA VAL A 4 23.81 -16.80 3.40
C VAL A 4 22.98 -15.52 3.59
N GLU A 5 23.64 -14.37 3.67
CA GLU A 5 23.01 -13.06 3.88
C GLU A 5 22.28 -12.54 2.61
N ARG A 6 22.79 -12.86 1.41
CA ARG A 6 22.08 -12.61 0.15
C ARG A 6 20.84 -13.49 -0.03
N ARG A 7 20.90 -14.75 0.41
CA ARG A 7 19.78 -15.70 0.31
C ARG A 7 18.62 -15.30 1.22
N SER A 8 18.90 -14.83 2.45
CA SER A 8 17.88 -14.34 3.38
C SER A 8 17.27 -13.01 2.94
N LEU A 9 18.03 -12.13 2.28
CA LEU A 9 17.51 -10.92 1.64
C LEU A 9 16.56 -11.24 0.48
N LEU A 10 16.93 -12.15 -0.42
CA LEU A 10 16.06 -12.57 -1.52
C LEU A 10 14.78 -13.25 -1.00
N LEU A 11 14.90 -14.08 0.04
CA LEU A 11 13.77 -14.72 0.73
C LEU A 11 12.87 -13.72 1.48
N ALA A 12 13.36 -12.53 1.82
CA ALA A 12 12.56 -11.46 2.42
C ALA A 12 11.97 -10.50 1.37
N ILE A 13 12.70 -10.24 0.28
CA ILE A 13 12.30 -9.32 -0.79
C ILE A 13 11.16 -9.90 -1.62
N LEU A 14 11.19 -11.19 -1.96
CA LEU A 14 10.13 -11.85 -2.72
C LEU A 14 8.76 -11.76 -2.04
N PRO A 15 8.60 -12.16 -0.77
CA PRO A 15 7.31 -12.03 -0.08
C PRO A 15 6.96 -10.57 0.23
N ALA A 16 7.92 -9.67 0.45
CA ALA A 16 7.64 -8.24 0.60
C ALA A 16 7.15 -7.60 -0.70
N ALA A 17 7.70 -7.99 -1.85
CA ALA A 17 7.27 -7.55 -3.17
C ALA A 17 5.89 -8.13 -3.53
N ALA A 18 5.65 -9.41 -3.23
CA ALA A 18 4.33 -10.02 -3.36
C ALA A 18 3.31 -9.31 -2.46
N TRP A 19 3.63 -9.08 -1.19
CA TRP A 19 2.79 -8.32 -0.26
C TRP A 19 2.48 -6.91 -0.78
N LEU A 20 3.49 -6.19 -1.28
CA LEU A 20 3.32 -4.84 -1.83
C LEU A 20 2.43 -4.84 -3.09
N ALA A 21 2.55 -5.86 -3.93
CA ALA A 21 1.72 -6.05 -5.12
C ALA A 21 0.26 -6.40 -4.78
N PHE A 22 0.00 -7.05 -3.63
CA PHE A 22 -1.35 -7.41 -3.19
C PHE A 22 -2.06 -6.32 -2.37
N LEU A 23 -1.31 -5.39 -1.77
CA LEU A 23 -1.87 -4.29 -0.99
C LEU A 23 -2.93 -3.43 -1.75
N PRO A 24 -2.72 -3.03 -3.02
CA PRO A 24 -3.73 -2.30 -3.78
C PRO A 24 -4.85 -3.18 -4.36
N ASN A 25 -4.73 -4.52 -4.29
CA ASN A 25 -5.72 -5.46 -4.82
C ASN A 25 -6.88 -5.73 -3.86
N ALA A 26 -6.71 -5.50 -2.55
CA ALA A 26 -7.79 -5.68 -1.58
C ALA A 26 -9.04 -4.81 -1.87
N PRO A 27 -8.90 -3.54 -2.33
CA PRO A 27 -10.02 -2.75 -2.85
C PRO A 27 -10.58 -3.17 -4.22
N TYR A 28 -9.91 -4.06 -4.97
CA TYR A 28 -10.25 -4.37 -6.38
C TYR A 28 -11.09 -5.65 -6.53
N LEU A 29 -10.85 -6.67 -5.69
CA LEU A 29 -11.75 -7.83 -5.51
C LEU A 29 -13.19 -7.40 -5.22
N VAL A 30 -13.28 -6.24 -4.59
CA VAL A 30 -14.47 -5.58 -4.12
C VAL A 30 -15.22 -5.00 -5.34
N THR A 31 -14.54 -4.34 -6.29
CA THR A 31 -15.19 -3.85 -7.53
C THR A 31 -15.55 -4.94 -8.54
N ASP A 32 -14.89 -6.09 -8.52
CA ASP A 32 -15.17 -7.20 -9.45
C ASP A 32 -16.49 -7.92 -9.10
N LEU A 33 -16.87 -7.92 -7.82
CA LEU A 33 -18.20 -8.34 -7.35
C LEU A 33 -19.34 -7.48 -7.93
N MET A 34 -19.07 -6.22 -8.30
CA MET A 34 -20.07 -5.36 -8.94
C MET A 34 -20.42 -5.83 -10.37
N HIS A 35 -19.52 -6.54 -11.05
CA HIS A 35 -19.79 -7.10 -12.38
C HIS A 35 -20.57 -8.41 -12.32
N LEU A 36 -20.50 -9.17 -11.21
CA LEU A 36 -21.41 -10.29 -10.94
C LEU A 36 -22.82 -9.81 -10.52
N ALA A 37 -22.95 -8.59 -10.01
CA ALA A 37 -24.21 -8.02 -9.51
C ALA A 37 -25.07 -7.34 -10.60
N ALA A 38 -24.64 -7.33 -11.87
CA ALA A 38 -25.36 -6.69 -12.98
C ALA A 38 -26.78 -7.25 -13.22
N ASP A 39 -27.14 -8.37 -12.58
CA ASP A 39 -28.47 -9.00 -12.68
C ASP A 39 -29.24 -9.04 -11.33
N SER A 40 -28.76 -8.38 -10.28
CA SER A 40 -29.33 -8.51 -8.93
C SER A 40 -29.88 -7.20 -8.38
N ARG A 41 -31.12 -7.27 -7.88
CA ARG A 41 -31.93 -6.21 -7.25
C ARG A 41 -31.34 -5.68 -5.93
N VAL A 42 -30.03 -5.49 -5.84
CA VAL A 42 -29.34 -4.99 -4.64
C VAL A 42 -29.19 -3.47 -4.76
N PRO A 43 -29.51 -2.69 -3.71
CA PRO A 43 -29.33 -1.24 -3.76
C PRO A 43 -27.84 -0.89 -3.93
N VAL A 44 -27.53 0.02 -4.87
CA VAL A 44 -26.17 0.57 -5.09
C VAL A 44 -25.52 1.08 -3.80
N LEU A 45 -26.33 1.51 -2.83
CA LEU A 45 -25.87 1.91 -1.49
C LEU A 45 -25.24 0.75 -0.71
N PHE A 46 -25.82 -0.46 -0.79
CA PHE A 46 -25.29 -1.64 -0.11
C PHE A 46 -23.90 -1.98 -0.64
N ASP A 47 -23.74 -2.02 -1.96
CA ASP A 47 -22.44 -2.26 -2.59
C ASP A 47 -21.47 -1.15 -2.20
N THR A 48 -21.83 0.12 -2.36
CA THR A 48 -20.94 1.24 -2.01
C THR A 48 -20.46 1.20 -0.56
N VAL A 49 -21.35 0.94 0.40
CA VAL A 49 -21.00 0.82 1.83
C VAL A 49 -20.13 -0.41 2.08
N MET A 50 -20.45 -1.54 1.46
CA MET A 50 -19.66 -2.77 1.56
C MET A 50 -18.24 -2.54 1.02
N LEU A 51 -18.12 -1.96 -0.18
CA LEU A 51 -16.84 -1.70 -0.84
C LEU A 51 -16.00 -0.72 -0.02
N PHE A 52 -16.62 0.35 0.47
CA PHE A 52 -15.99 1.34 1.33
C PHE A 52 -15.48 0.71 2.63
N THR A 53 -16.29 -0.14 3.25
CA THR A 53 -15.93 -0.84 4.48
C THR A 53 -14.74 -1.78 4.26
N PHE A 54 -14.73 -2.55 3.17
CA PHE A 54 -13.57 -3.39 2.83
C PHE A 54 -12.32 -2.58 2.50
N ALA A 55 -12.45 -1.45 1.80
CA ALA A 55 -11.33 -0.55 1.54
C ALA A 55 -10.77 0.03 2.85
N LEU A 56 -11.63 0.41 3.81
CA LEU A 56 -11.21 0.86 5.14
C LEU A 56 -10.47 -0.22 5.93
N TYR A 57 -11.01 -1.44 6.00
CA TYR A 57 -10.34 -2.56 6.66
C TYR A 57 -9.00 -2.90 5.99
N GLY A 58 -8.96 -2.94 4.66
CA GLY A 58 -7.75 -3.17 3.89
C GLY A 58 -6.68 -2.12 4.18
N LEU A 59 -7.06 -0.84 4.21
CA LEU A 59 -6.16 0.25 4.57
C LEU A 59 -5.66 0.12 6.01
N ALA A 60 -6.56 -0.12 6.97
CA ALA A 60 -6.19 -0.27 8.38
C ALA A 60 -5.20 -1.43 8.60
N LEU A 61 -5.51 -2.61 8.06
CA LEU A 61 -4.63 -3.78 8.10
C LEU A 61 -3.29 -3.51 7.39
N GLY A 62 -3.33 -2.83 6.26
CA GLY A 62 -2.13 -2.41 5.52
C GLY A 62 -1.21 -1.51 6.35
N LEU A 63 -1.76 -0.51 7.04
CA LEU A 63 -1.00 0.40 7.89
C LEU A 63 -0.44 -0.30 9.14
N VAL A 64 -1.20 -1.22 9.76
CA VAL A 64 -0.71 -2.03 10.88
C VAL A 64 0.44 -2.94 10.44
N SER A 65 0.27 -3.61 9.30
CA SER A 65 1.31 -4.46 8.69
C SER A 65 2.58 -3.65 8.38
N LEU A 66 2.42 -2.45 7.81
CA LEU A 66 3.53 -1.53 7.57
C LEU A 66 4.26 -1.15 8.86
N ARG A 67 3.55 -0.96 9.97
CA ARG A 67 4.16 -0.67 11.27
C ARG A 67 4.99 -1.84 11.80
N TRP A 68 4.53 -3.06 11.58
CA TRP A 68 5.31 -4.26 11.91
C TRP A 68 6.57 -4.38 11.05
N MET A 69 6.46 -4.13 9.74
CA MET A 69 7.60 -4.13 8.83
C MET A 69 8.58 -3.00 9.14
N GLN A 70 8.11 -1.79 9.43
CA GLN A 70 8.94 -0.68 9.90
C GLN A 70 9.75 -1.10 11.13
N SER A 71 9.09 -1.77 12.09
CA SER A 71 9.74 -2.22 13.32
C SER A 71 10.78 -3.31 13.04
N ALA A 72 10.51 -4.24 12.12
CA ALA A 72 11.47 -5.28 11.71
C ALA A 72 12.71 -4.67 11.03
N VAL A 73 12.51 -3.75 10.09
CA VAL A 73 13.57 -3.00 9.40
C VAL A 73 14.37 -2.17 10.41
N ALA A 74 13.69 -1.46 11.31
CA ALA A 74 14.34 -0.62 12.31
C ALA A 74 15.19 -1.43 13.30
N ARG A 75 14.76 -2.64 13.67
CA ARG A 75 15.55 -3.54 14.52
C ARG A 75 16.81 -4.06 13.81
N ARG A 76 16.74 -4.33 12.50
CA ARG A 76 17.87 -4.93 11.76
C ARG A 76 18.87 -3.91 11.25
N TRP A 77 18.40 -2.75 10.78
CA TRP A 77 19.22 -1.74 10.09
C TRP A 77 19.10 -0.32 10.66
N GLY A 78 18.35 -0.14 11.76
CA GLY A 78 18.25 1.13 12.46
C GLY A 78 17.04 1.98 12.10
N ARG A 79 16.70 2.93 12.98
CA ARG A 79 15.47 3.72 12.92
C ARG A 79 15.30 4.52 11.64
N TRP A 80 16.39 5.09 11.12
CA TRP A 80 16.38 5.90 9.90
C TRP A 80 15.97 5.08 8.67
N LEU A 81 16.53 3.88 8.52
CA LEU A 81 16.16 2.97 7.43
C LEU A 81 14.73 2.44 7.60
N GLY A 82 14.24 2.27 8.84
CA GLY A 82 12.83 1.97 9.09
C GLY A 82 11.88 3.05 8.56
N TRP A 83 12.16 4.33 8.83
CA TRP A 83 11.36 5.43 8.29
C TRP A 83 11.53 5.61 6.78
N GLY A 84 12.74 5.44 6.24
CA GLY A 84 12.98 5.44 4.80
C GLY A 84 12.16 4.37 4.08
N PHE A 85 12.09 3.17 4.64
CA PHE A 85 11.25 2.08 4.14
C PHE A 85 9.76 2.45 4.12
N VAL A 86 9.25 3.08 5.18
CA VAL A 86 7.86 3.57 5.24
C VAL A 86 7.59 4.60 4.15
N LEU A 87 8.44 5.62 4.02
CA LEU A 87 8.27 6.67 3.02
C LEU A 87 8.32 6.11 1.59
N GLY A 88 9.27 5.21 1.31
CA GLY A 88 9.34 4.53 0.02
C GLY A 88 8.09 3.69 -0.28
N THR A 89 7.61 2.94 0.71
CA THR A 89 6.41 2.09 0.57
C THR A 89 5.15 2.93 0.33
N LEU A 90 4.97 4.02 1.07
CA LEU A 90 3.81 4.90 0.92
C LEU A 90 3.88 5.72 -0.37
N GLY A 91 5.08 6.11 -0.82
CA GLY A 91 5.31 6.71 -2.13
C GLY A 91 4.93 5.76 -3.27
N ALA A 92 5.39 4.51 -3.20
CA ALA A 92 5.03 3.47 -4.17
C ALA A 92 3.53 3.17 -4.16
N ALA A 93 2.89 3.14 -2.98
CA ALA A 93 1.44 2.98 -2.87
C ALA A 93 0.68 4.15 -3.50
N GLY A 94 1.10 5.39 -3.27
CA GLY A 94 0.52 6.58 -3.91
C GLY A 94 0.63 6.53 -5.44
N PHE A 95 1.76 6.05 -5.96
CA PHE A 95 1.97 5.85 -7.40
C PHE A 95 1.09 4.73 -7.94
N GLY A 96 0.98 3.62 -7.21
CA GLY A 96 0.09 2.51 -7.55
C GLY A 96 -1.39 2.93 -7.62
N ILE A 97 -1.85 3.76 -6.67
CA ILE A 97 -3.21 4.34 -6.70
C ILE A 97 -3.41 5.18 -7.96
N TYR A 98 -2.41 6.00 -8.35
CA TYR A 98 -2.47 6.76 -9.59
C TYR A 98 -2.59 5.84 -10.81
N LEU A 99 -1.72 4.82 -10.91
CA LEU A 99 -1.76 3.86 -12.02
C LEU A 99 -3.10 3.15 -12.11
N GLY A 100 -3.64 2.64 -10.99
CA GLY A 100 -4.92 1.95 -10.97
C GLY A 100 -6.11 2.86 -11.28
N ARG A 101 -6.07 4.13 -10.84
CA ARG A 101 -7.19 5.07 -11.02
C ARG A 101 -7.22 5.74 -12.38
N TYR A 102 -6.07 6.18 -12.89
CA TYR A 102 -6.00 6.98 -14.11
C TYR A 102 -5.58 6.17 -15.33
N VAL A 103 -4.71 5.18 -15.14
CA VAL A 103 -4.17 4.36 -16.22
C VAL A 103 -4.85 2.99 -16.27
N ARG A 104 -5.63 2.65 -15.23
CA ARG A 104 -6.42 1.41 -15.10
C ARG A 104 -5.57 0.14 -15.13
N TRP A 105 -4.28 0.26 -14.80
CA TRP A 105 -3.41 -0.90 -14.60
C TRP A 105 -3.77 -1.61 -13.29
N ASN A 106 -3.93 -2.91 -13.37
CA ASN A 106 -4.19 -3.79 -12.24
C ASN A 106 -2.97 -4.59 -11.86
N SER A 107 -2.95 -5.09 -10.63
CA SER A 107 -1.87 -5.98 -10.16
C SER A 107 -1.84 -7.30 -10.96
N TRP A 108 -2.94 -7.68 -11.60
CA TRP A 108 -3.02 -8.82 -12.52
C TRP A 108 -2.31 -8.57 -13.86
N ASP A 109 -2.22 -7.32 -14.29
CA ASP A 109 -1.50 -6.95 -15.52
C ASP A 109 0.02 -7.06 -15.35
N LEU A 110 0.50 -6.99 -14.10
CA LEU A 110 1.90 -7.26 -13.76
C LEU A 110 2.30 -8.71 -14.09
N VAL A 111 1.33 -9.63 -14.09
CA VAL A 111 1.54 -11.05 -14.39
C VAL A 111 1.20 -11.35 -15.85
N THR A 112 0.14 -10.74 -16.39
CA THR A 112 -0.31 -11.05 -17.76
C THR A 112 0.38 -10.24 -18.85
N ARG A 113 0.83 -9.02 -18.56
CA ARG A 113 1.45 -8.09 -19.53
C ARG A 113 2.58 -7.26 -18.89
N PRO A 114 3.61 -7.91 -18.33
CA PRO A 114 4.68 -7.21 -17.62
C PRO A 114 5.44 -6.22 -18.51
N GLU A 115 5.67 -6.52 -19.80
CA GLU A 115 6.43 -5.62 -20.68
C GLU A 115 5.74 -4.28 -20.91
N LEU A 116 4.43 -4.28 -21.11
CA LEU A 116 3.67 -3.06 -21.38
C LEU A 116 3.57 -2.19 -20.14
N LEU A 117 3.38 -2.80 -18.96
CA LEU A 117 3.36 -2.09 -17.69
C LEU A 117 4.73 -1.46 -17.40
N LEU A 118 5.83 -2.19 -17.64
CA LEU A 118 7.18 -1.66 -17.42
C LEU A 118 7.49 -0.48 -18.34
N GLN A 119 7.13 -0.56 -19.62
CA GLN A 119 7.34 0.53 -20.57
C GLN A 119 6.58 1.79 -20.15
N ASP A 120 5.32 1.64 -19.74
CA ASP A 120 4.48 2.75 -19.27
C ASP A 120 5.06 3.44 -18.03
N VAL A 121 5.59 2.64 -17.09
CA VAL A 121 6.27 3.17 -15.89
C VAL A 121 7.58 3.85 -16.28
N LEU A 122 8.39 3.24 -17.15
CA LEU A 122 9.67 3.78 -17.60
C LEU A 122 9.52 5.12 -18.32
N VAL A 123 8.54 5.26 -19.22
CA VAL A 123 8.28 6.52 -19.92
C VAL A 123 7.95 7.65 -18.94
N ARG A 124 7.19 7.34 -17.88
CA ARG A 124 6.84 8.30 -16.81
C ARG A 124 7.99 8.64 -15.86
N LEU A 125 8.91 7.71 -15.65
CA LEU A 125 10.13 7.94 -14.88
C LEU A 125 11.17 8.75 -15.68
N VAL A 126 11.28 8.52 -16.99
CA VAL A 126 12.24 9.20 -17.86
C VAL A 126 11.78 10.61 -18.26
N ASN A 127 10.46 10.83 -18.39
CA ASN A 127 9.89 12.13 -18.75
C ASN A 127 9.01 12.73 -17.63
N PRO A 128 9.55 13.01 -16.43
CA PRO A 128 8.75 13.44 -15.29
C PRO A 128 8.10 14.82 -15.48
N ILE A 129 8.77 15.72 -16.22
CA ILE A 129 8.28 17.07 -16.49
C ILE A 129 7.05 17.05 -17.42
N GLN A 130 7.03 16.17 -18.42
CA GLN A 130 5.87 16.00 -19.31
C GLN A 130 4.69 15.32 -18.61
N HIS A 131 4.94 14.59 -17.54
CA HIS A 131 3.93 13.85 -16.78
C HIS A 131 3.77 14.41 -15.36
N TRP A 132 3.79 15.74 -15.23
CA TRP A 132 3.68 16.43 -13.95
C TRP A 132 2.43 16.00 -13.15
N HIS A 133 1.32 15.72 -13.83
CA HIS A 133 0.07 15.28 -13.21
C HIS A 133 0.21 13.92 -12.50
N THR A 134 1.02 13.00 -13.06
CA THR A 134 1.34 11.71 -12.43
C THR A 134 2.03 11.92 -11.09
N TRP A 135 3.05 12.79 -11.06
CA TRP A 135 3.83 13.07 -9.87
C TRP A 135 3.05 13.88 -8.84
N ALA A 136 2.25 14.86 -9.27
CA ALA A 136 1.39 15.64 -8.39
C ALA A 136 0.34 14.77 -7.67
N MET A 137 -0.35 13.90 -8.41
CA MET A 137 -1.33 12.98 -7.82
C MET A 137 -0.68 11.92 -6.94
N THR A 138 0.48 11.39 -7.35
CA THR A 138 1.27 10.46 -6.55
C THR A 138 1.68 11.10 -5.22
N ALA A 139 2.18 12.34 -5.25
CA ALA A 139 2.56 13.08 -4.05
C ALA A 139 1.36 13.38 -3.16
N LEU A 140 0.20 13.71 -3.74
CA LEU A 140 -1.04 13.93 -2.99
C LEU A 140 -1.49 12.66 -2.26
N PHE A 141 -1.59 11.52 -2.96
CA PHE A 141 -2.00 10.25 -2.35
C PHE A 141 -0.96 9.74 -1.34
N ALA A 142 0.33 9.80 -1.67
CA ALA A 142 1.39 9.44 -0.76
C ALA A 142 1.38 10.33 0.49
N GLY A 143 1.18 11.65 0.32
CA GLY A 143 1.07 12.61 1.43
C GLY A 143 -0.10 12.29 2.35
N LEU A 144 -1.27 11.98 1.79
CA LEU A 144 -2.44 11.53 2.55
C LEU A 144 -2.13 10.26 3.35
N LEU A 145 -1.54 9.25 2.71
CA LEU A 145 -1.18 7.99 3.38
C LEU A 145 -0.12 8.18 4.46
N VAL A 146 0.89 9.04 4.23
CA VAL A 146 1.91 9.40 5.22
C VAL A 146 1.26 10.08 6.42
N PHE A 147 0.34 11.01 6.19
CA PHE A 147 -0.42 11.66 7.25
C PHE A 147 -1.25 10.65 8.06
N THR A 148 -1.98 9.76 7.40
CA THR A 148 -2.76 8.70 8.07
C THR A 148 -1.86 7.76 8.87
N TYR A 149 -0.72 7.36 8.33
CA TYR A 149 0.26 6.53 9.03
C TYR A 149 0.83 7.24 10.26
N TRP A 150 1.18 8.51 10.11
CA TRP A 150 1.66 9.33 11.22
C TRP A 150 0.61 9.42 12.34
N LEU A 151 -0.65 9.71 11.99
CA LEU A 151 -1.76 9.75 12.95
C LEU A 151 -1.90 8.41 13.70
N LEU A 152 -1.84 7.28 12.98
CA LEU A 152 -1.85 5.95 13.61
C LEU A 152 -0.71 5.78 14.61
N THR A 153 0.51 6.23 14.27
CA THR A 153 1.65 6.13 15.20
C THR A 153 1.50 7.02 16.43
N VAL A 154 0.86 8.18 16.31
CA VAL A 154 0.57 9.08 17.44
C VAL A 154 -0.46 8.44 18.36
N LEU A 155 -1.58 7.97 17.81
CA LEU A 155 -2.64 7.32 18.57
C LEU A 155 -2.15 6.06 19.29
N ALA A 156 -1.33 5.25 18.62
CA ALA A 156 -0.75 4.04 19.22
C ALA A 156 0.19 4.36 20.40
N ARG A 157 0.89 5.51 20.37
CA ARG A 157 1.72 5.96 21.50
C ARG A 157 0.85 6.49 22.65
N ALA A 158 -0.19 7.25 22.35
CA ALA A 158 -1.13 7.77 23.35
C ALA A 158 -1.85 6.64 24.11
N GLY A 159 -2.25 5.57 23.41
CA GLY A 159 -2.86 4.39 24.03
C GLY A 159 -1.91 3.63 24.97
N SER A 160 -0.61 3.60 24.67
CA SER A 160 0.39 2.97 25.56
C SER A 160 0.76 3.80 26.79
N SER A 161 0.42 5.10 26.80
CA SER A 161 0.70 6.01 27.92
C SER A 161 -0.43 6.13 28.93
N VAL A 162 -1.59 5.49 28.70
CA VAL A 162 -2.63 5.33 29.73
C VAL A 162 -2.15 4.21 30.66
N PRO A 163 -1.69 4.52 31.90
CA PRO A 163 -1.41 3.47 32.86
C PRO A 163 -2.72 2.74 33.10
N GLY A 164 -2.71 1.42 33.00
CA GLY A 164 -3.83 0.64 33.50
C GLY A 164 -4.11 1.10 34.93
N ASP A 165 -5.38 1.40 35.20
CA ASP A 165 -5.88 1.51 36.57
C ASP A 165 -5.29 0.35 37.37
N GLY A 166 -4.64 0.72 38.48
CA GLY A 166 -3.92 -0.21 39.32
C GLY A 166 -4.81 -1.34 39.82
N ALA A 167 -4.17 -2.46 40.10
CA ALA A 167 -4.55 -3.45 41.09
C ALA A 167 -6.05 -3.84 41.13
N ARG A 168 -6.35 -5.02 40.62
CA ARG A 168 -7.17 -6.04 41.30
C ARG A 168 -6.91 -7.40 40.68
#